data_AF-A0A419I3I3-F1
#
_entry.id   AF-A0A419I3I3-F1
#
_cell.length_a   1.000
_cell.length_b   1.000
_cell.length_c   1.000
_cell.angle_alpha   90.00
_cell.angle_beta   90.00
_cell.angle_gamma   90.00
#
_symmetry.space_group_name_H-M   'P 1'
#
loop_
_entity.id
_entity.type
_entity.pdbx_description
1 polymer ?
#
loop_
_entity_poly.entity_id
_entity_poly.type
_entity_poly.pdbx_seq_one_letter_code
_entity_poly.pdbx_strand_id
1 'polypeptide(L)' 'MDKRLKAEYRRYAADEAVTATALTDKANALEAAGKFRQASPYFQAAAKAEDRAAVWRNLLK' A
#
# COMPACT_ATOMS: atom_id res chain seq x y z
N MET A 1 -16.64 14.37 11.94
CA MET A 1 -16.55 12.90 11.75
C MET A 1 -16.60 12.20 13.09
N ASP A 2 -17.49 11.21 13.25
CA ASP A 2 -17.61 10.42 14.48
C ASP A 2 -16.35 9.58 14.78
N LYS A 3 -16.12 9.27 16.06
CA LYS A 3 -14.94 8.53 16.55
C LYS A 3 -14.84 7.15 15.91
N ARG A 4 -15.97 6.47 15.69
CA ARG A 4 -15.99 5.15 15.04
C ARG A 4 -15.50 5.23 13.60
N LEU A 5 -15.98 6.21 12.84
CA LEU A 5 -15.59 6.41 11.45
C LEU A 5 -14.10 6.81 11.33
N LYS A 6 -13.58 7.62 12.26
CA LYS A 6 -12.14 7.92 12.35
C LYS A 6 -11.29 6.68 12.59
N ALA A 7 -11.73 5.78 13.47
CA ALA A 7 -11.01 4.53 13.74
C ALA A 7 -10.99 3.62 12.50
N GLU A 8 -12.10 3.56 11.79
CA GLU A 8 -12.25 2.76 10.57
C GLU A 8 -11.35 3.27 9.44
N TYR A 9 -11.32 4.58 9.17
CA TYR A 9 -10.42 5.15 8.15
C TYR A 9 -8.94 4.98 8.48
N ARG A 10 -8.57 5.06 9.76
CA ARG A 10 -7.19 4.74 10.20
C ARG A 10 -6.83 3.29 9.93
N ARG A 11 -7.76 2.36 10.17
CA ARG A 11 -7.56 0.94 9.89
C ARG A 11 -7.37 0.71 8.39
N TYR A 12 -8.25 1.27 7.55
CA TYR A 12 -8.10 1.14 6.08
C TYR A 12 -6.79 1.73 5.57
N ALA A 13 -6.38 2.90 6.09
CA ALA A 13 -5.09 3.49 5.76
C ALA A 13 -3.91 2.58 6.14
N ALA A 14 -3.99 1.91 7.29
CA ALA A 14 -2.96 0.99 7.76
C ALA A 14 -2.92 -0.30 6.92
N ASP A 15 -4.08 -0.89 6.63
CA ASP A 15 -4.19 -2.12 5.84
C ASP A 15 -3.63 -1.93 4.41
N GLU A 16 -3.91 -0.79 3.79
CA GLU A 16 -3.36 -0.44 2.47
C GLU A 16 -1.83 -0.22 2.52
N ALA A 17 -1.32 0.42 3.58
CA ALA A 17 0.12 0.63 3.75
C ALA A 17 0.89 -0.68 3.98
N VAL A 18 0.32 -1.62 4.75
CA VAL A 18 0.87 -2.97 4.91
C VAL A 18 0.88 -3.71 3.58
N THR A 19 -0.19 -3.57 2.79
CA THR A 19 -0.27 -4.14 1.44
C THR A 19 0.81 -3.58 0.52
N ALA A 20 1.02 -2.25 0.53
CA ALA A 20 2.07 -1.60 -0.24
C ALA A 20 3.47 -2.14 0.11
N THR A 21 3.73 -2.31 1.42
CA THR A 21 4.99 -2.87 1.93
C THR A 21 5.21 -4.30 1.43
N ALA A 22 4.22 -5.18 1.60
CA ALA A 22 4.34 -6.58 1.18
C ALA A 22 4.55 -6.74 -0.34
N LEU A 23 3.90 -5.88 -1.14
CA LEU A 23 4.08 -5.85 -2.59
C LEU A 23 5.48 -5.36 -2.98
N THR A 24 5.99 -4.35 -2.28
CA THR A 24 7.36 -3.83 -2.46
C THR A 24 8.39 -4.90 -2.11
N ASP A 25 8.23 -5.59 -0.99
CA ASP A 25 9.15 -6.65 -0.57
C ASP A 25 9.21 -7.79 -1.60
N LYS A 26 8.05 -8.17 -2.15
CA LYS A 26 7.98 -9.15 -3.23
C LYS A 26 8.65 -8.66 -4.51
N ALA A 27 8.44 -7.41 -4.88
CA ALA A 27 9.07 -6.80 -6.04
C ALA A 27 10.60 -6.79 -5.89
N ASN A 28 11.10 -6.37 -4.72
CA ASN A 28 12.52 -6.36 -4.38
C ASN A 28 13.13 -7.77 -4.44
N ALA A 29 12.44 -8.78 -3.92
CA ALA A 29 12.89 -10.17 -4.00
C ALA A 29 12.99 -10.67 -5.46
N LEU A 30 12.06 -10.25 -6.32
CA LEU A 30 12.10 -10.57 -7.75
C LEU A 30 13.24 -9.82 -8.47
N GLU A 31 13.49 -8.55 -8.15
CA GLU A 31 14.63 -7.80 -8.68
C GLU A 31 15.97 -8.40 -8.26
N ALA A 32 16.13 -8.77 -6.99
CA ALA A 32 17.32 -9.43 -6.48
C ALA A 32 17.58 -10.78 -7.19
N ALA A 33 16.52 -11.44 -7.66
CA ALA A 33 16.59 -12.67 -8.47
C ALA A 33 16.76 -12.40 -9.99
N GLY A 34 16.95 -11.15 -10.42
CA GLY A 34 17.06 -10.76 -11.82
C GLY A 34 15.74 -10.81 -12.62
N LYS A 35 14.60 -11.01 -11.96
CA LYS A 35 13.27 -11.15 -12.58
C LYS A 35 12.57 -9.80 -12.73
N PHE A 36 13.22 -8.81 -13.33
CA PHE A 36 12.72 -7.43 -13.45
C PHE A 36 11.33 -7.33 -14.10
N ARG A 37 11.06 -8.13 -15.13
CA ARG A 37 9.73 -8.16 -15.78
C ARG A 37 8.62 -8.60 -14.83
N GLN A 38 8.92 -9.50 -13.89
CA GLN A 38 7.95 -9.96 -12.89
C GLN A 38 7.85 -8.96 -11.72
N ALA A 39 8.94 -8.27 -11.37
CA ALA A 39 8.96 -7.27 -10.30
C ALA A 39 8.10 -6.04 -10.63
N SER A 40 8.16 -5.55 -11.88
CA SER A 40 7.47 -4.35 -12.35
C SER A 40 5.97 -4.26 -11.95
N PRO A 41 5.11 -5.26 -12.22
CA PRO A 41 3.71 -5.18 -11.81
C PRO A 41 3.51 -5.12 -10.29
N TYR A 42 4.44 -5.67 -9.48
CA TYR A 42 4.35 -5.57 -8.01
C TYR A 42 4.70 -4.17 -7.51
N PHE A 43 5.70 -3.50 -8.08
CA PHE A 43 5.95 -2.09 -7.76
C PHE A 43 4.78 -1.19 -8.13
N GLN A 44 4.17 -1.41 -9.30
CA GLN A 44 2.98 -0.66 -9.69
C GLN A 44 1.80 -0.90 -8.74
N ALA A 45 1.60 -2.15 -8.31
CA ALA A 45 0.57 -2.48 -7.34
C ALA A 45 0.86 -1.85 -5.95
N ALA A 46 2.12 -1.83 -5.52
CA ALA A 46 2.55 -1.20 -4.28
C ALA A 46 2.26 0.31 -4.28
N ALA A 47 2.61 1.00 -5.38
CA ALA A 47 2.34 2.43 -5.54
C ALA A 47 0.82 2.72 -5.44
N LYS A 48 -0.01 1.92 -6.12
CA LYS A 48 -1.48 2.05 -6.03
C LYS A 48 -2.02 1.83 -4.62
N ALA A 49 -1.42 0.91 -3.85
CA ALA A 49 -1.82 0.69 -2.47
C ALA A 49 -1.44 1.88 -1.57
N GLU A 50 -0.25 2.45 -1.77
CA GLU A 50 0.15 3.67 -1.06
C GLU A 50 -0.74 4.86 -1.41
N ASP A 51 -1.14 5.01 -2.68
CA ASP A 51 -2.11 6.03 -3.11
C ASP A 51 -3.45 5.87 -2.37
N ARG A 52 -3.96 4.64 -2.25
CA ARG A 52 -5.19 4.37 -1.48
C ARG A 52 -5.01 4.67 0.00
N ALA A 53 -3.87 4.31 0.60
CA ALA A 53 -3.55 4.67 1.97
C ALA A 53 -3.56 6.19 2.17
N ALA A 54 -2.99 6.95 1.22
CA ALA A 54 -2.99 8.41 1.24
C ALA A 54 -4.40 9.01 1.14
N VAL A 55 -5.27 8.44 0.31
CA VAL A 55 -6.70 8.83 0.25
C VAL A 55 -7.36 8.69 1.62
N TRP A 56 -7.22 7.53 2.28
CA TRP A 56 -7.79 7.31 3.62
C TRP A 56 -7.23 8.27 4.66
N ARG A 57 -5.92 8.57 4.61
CA ARG A 57 -5.28 9.56 5.50
C ARG A 57 -5.80 10.98 5.25
N ASN A 58 -6.08 11.34 4.00
CA ASN A 58 -6.62 12.65 3.65
C ASN A 58 -8.07 12.83 4.14
N LEU A 59 -8.87 11.77 4.21
CA LEU A 59 -10.22 11.81 4.78
C LEU A 59 -10.23 12.00 6.32
N LEU A 60 -9.07 11.93 6.98
CA LEU A 60 -8.93 12.19 8.42
C LEU A 60 -8.61 13.65 8.75
N LYS A 61 -8.25 14.47 7.76
CA LYS A 61 -7.98 15.91 7.90
C LYS A 61 -9.29 16.68 8.10
#